data_AF-A0A9P1AVU3-F1
#
_entry.id   AF-A0A9P1AVU3-F1
#
_cell.length_a   1.000
_cell.length_b   1.000
_cell.length_c   1.000
_cell.angle_alpha   90.00
_cell.angle_beta   90.00
_cell.angle_gamma   90.00
#
_symmetry.space_group_name_H-M   'P 1'
#
loop_
_entity.id
_entity.type
_entity.pdbx_description
1 polymer ?
#
loop_
_entity_poly.entity_id
_entity_poly.type
_entity_poly.pdbx_seq_one_letter_code
_entity_poly.pdbx_strand_id
1 'polypeptide(L)'
;MLELNSNSRELVIGFVYLGLSASQIPMFCLVIMAVHKIQRQEPNMTYKLINLIQCSQVVQTICHFLTSFLLIFPAFQRFPFIIGVIGATVGLFYSAELPTMALLAVCRVLIFTGVIKTKKTPLGVKLFLLSLFSVLTLIFLYSSAHSLIFFSPPSMDYNISDPFSPILGLFDFYISILSLIIAYISYLAIVYLIYMASLSALYPIHLYVLKSKKAVCVKSKREELSILVQYTIAVGYTTGSLIFWHEASLDMKNFEVRAAINISWIVGSYVYPVVILICNKTVREKSICILGLRSEDVRPFTTNHSSIGAPPSKRH
;
A
#
# COMPACT_ATOMS: atom_id res chain seq x y z
N MET A 1 -18.14 -26.09 22.95
CA MET A 1 -18.61 -24.79 23.47
C MET A 1 -17.50 -23.78 23.21
N LEU A 2 -17.79 -22.59 22.66
CA LEU A 2 -16.78 -21.53 22.57
C LEU A 2 -16.61 -20.94 23.98
N GLU A 3 -15.49 -21.25 24.62
CA GLU A 3 -15.13 -20.69 25.91
C GLU A 3 -14.17 -19.52 25.71
N LEU A 4 -14.34 -18.47 26.53
CA LEU A 4 -13.43 -17.33 26.55
C LEU A 4 -12.07 -17.75 27.10
N ASN A 5 -11.01 -17.08 26.64
CA ASN A 5 -9.66 -17.33 27.15
C ASN A 5 -9.58 -17.03 28.65
N SER A 6 -9.13 -18.02 29.42
CA SER A 6 -8.93 -17.90 30.86
C SER A 6 -7.78 -16.95 31.22
N ASN A 7 -6.83 -16.73 30.31
CA ASN A 7 -5.78 -15.74 30.48
C ASN A 7 -6.34 -14.33 30.21
N SER A 8 -6.56 -13.56 31.27
CA SER A 8 -7.12 -12.21 31.19
C SER A 8 -6.29 -11.26 30.32
N ARG A 9 -4.96 -11.42 30.28
CA ARG A 9 -4.08 -10.57 29.46
C ARG A 9 -4.28 -10.83 27.97
N GLU A 10 -4.29 -12.10 27.57
CA GLU A 10 -4.55 -12.49 26.18
C GLU A 10 -5.96 -12.10 25.74
N LEU A 11 -6.95 -12.24 26.63
CA LEU A 11 -8.34 -11.86 26.36
C LEU A 11 -8.48 -10.36 26.09
N VAL A 12 -7.88 -9.51 26.94
CA VAL A 12 -7.90 -8.06 26.76
C VAL A 12 -7.20 -7.65 25.46
N ILE A 13 -6.01 -8.22 25.19
CA ILE A 13 -5.29 -7.94 23.94
C ILE A 13 -6.09 -8.42 22.72
N GLY A 14 -6.78 -9.55 22.83
CA GLY A 14 -7.70 -10.04 21.80
C GLY A 14 -8.79 -9.03 21.45
N PHE A 15 -9.47 -8.46 22.46
CA PHE A 15 -10.47 -7.41 22.22
C PHE A 15 -9.88 -6.12 21.64
N VAL A 16 -8.67 -5.73 22.06
CA VAL A 16 -7.95 -4.59 21.48
C VAL A 16 -7.66 -4.85 19.99
N TYR A 17 -7.15 -6.03 19.64
CA TYR A 17 -6.87 -6.38 18.24
C TYR A 17 -8.12 -6.43 17.39
N LEU A 18 -9.19 -6.99 17.94
CA LEU A 18 -10.50 -7.05 17.29
C LEU A 18 -11.02 -5.65 16.98
N GLY A 19 -11.03 -4.76 17.98
CA GLY A 19 -11.48 -3.38 17.81
C GLY A 19 -10.64 -2.62 16.77
N LEU A 20 -9.31 -2.69 16.89
CA LEU A 20 -8.40 -1.98 15.98
C LEU A 20 -8.51 -2.49 14.53
N SER A 21 -8.57 -3.81 14.31
CA SER A 21 -8.64 -4.38 12.96
C SER A 21 -10.03 -4.25 12.34
N ALA A 22 -11.10 -4.38 13.11
CA ALA A 22 -12.48 -4.30 12.60
C ALA A 22 -12.77 -2.93 11.96
N SER A 23 -12.32 -1.84 12.56
CA SER A 23 -12.55 -0.48 12.01
C SER A 23 -11.70 -0.16 10.79
N GLN A 24 -10.64 -0.92 10.50
CA GLN A 24 -9.82 -0.72 9.29
C GLN A 24 -10.50 -1.19 8.02
N ILE A 25 -11.18 -2.34 8.08
CA ILE A 25 -11.84 -2.97 6.92
C ILE A 25 -12.75 -1.96 6.19
N PRO A 26 -13.72 -1.29 6.83
CA PRO A 26 -14.59 -0.35 6.12
C PRO A 26 -13.83 0.86 5.56
N MET A 27 -12.80 1.34 6.26
CA MET A 27 -11.97 2.45 5.79
C MET A 27 -11.23 2.09 4.50
N PHE A 28 -10.62 0.91 4.43
CA PHE A 28 -9.97 0.45 3.22
C PHE A 28 -10.95 0.19 2.07
N CYS A 29 -12.07 -0.47 2.34
CA CYS A 29 -13.12 -0.68 1.35
C CYS A 29 -13.56 0.65 0.72
N LEU A 30 -13.75 1.69 1.54
CA LEU A 30 -14.10 3.02 1.08
C LEU A 30 -13.03 3.59 0.13
N VAL A 31 -11.75 3.51 0.50
CA VAL A 31 -10.64 4.02 -0.33
C VAL A 31 -10.52 3.23 -1.63
N ILE A 32 -10.60 1.90 -1.59
CA ILE A 32 -10.56 1.04 -2.78
C ILE A 32 -11.71 1.39 -3.73
N MET A 33 -12.93 1.53 -3.22
CA MET A 33 -14.09 1.92 -4.03
C MET A 33 -13.91 3.30 -4.66
N ALA A 34 -13.41 4.28 -3.90
CA ALA A 34 -13.14 5.63 -4.37
C ALA A 34 -12.10 5.63 -5.51
N VAL A 35 -10.96 4.98 -5.30
CA VAL A 35 -9.89 4.88 -6.30
C VAL A 35 -10.34 4.08 -7.51
N HIS A 36 -11.11 3.00 -7.33
CA HIS A 36 -11.69 2.23 -8.43
C HIS A 36 -12.65 3.08 -9.28
N LYS A 37 -13.52 3.88 -8.66
CA LYS A 37 -14.44 4.78 -9.37
C LYS A 37 -13.66 5.85 -10.16
N ILE A 38 -12.61 6.44 -9.57
CA ILE A 38 -11.71 7.37 -10.27
C ILE A 38 -11.04 6.68 -11.46
N GLN A 39 -10.52 5.47 -11.28
CA GLN A 39 -9.84 4.72 -12.33
C GLN A 39 -10.76 4.37 -13.52
N ARG A 40 -12.04 4.08 -13.27
CA ARG A 40 -13.02 3.85 -14.35
C ARG A 40 -13.30 5.12 -15.17
N GLN A 41 -13.26 6.29 -14.52
CA GLN A 41 -13.45 7.59 -15.18
C GLN A 41 -12.19 8.01 -15.95
N GLU A 42 -11.03 7.89 -15.31
CA GLU A 42 -9.73 8.25 -15.88
C GLU A 42 -8.73 7.11 -15.70
N PRO A 43 -8.55 6.24 -16.71
CA PRO A 43 -7.62 5.13 -16.65
C PRO A 43 -6.20 5.62 -16.37
N ASN A 44 -5.66 5.23 -15.21
CA ASN A 44 -4.32 5.56 -14.77
C ASN A 44 -3.69 4.34 -14.07
N MET A 45 -2.51 3.92 -14.51
CA MET A 45 -1.78 2.81 -13.92
C MET A 45 -1.40 3.06 -12.45
N THR A 46 -1.16 4.31 -12.05
CA THR A 46 -0.84 4.69 -10.68
C THR A 46 -1.99 4.32 -9.74
N TYR A 47 -3.24 4.55 -10.14
CA TYR A 47 -4.41 4.14 -9.36
C TYR A 47 -4.58 2.62 -9.29
N LYS A 48 -4.19 1.87 -10.34
CA LYS A 48 -4.18 0.40 -10.29
C LYS A 48 -3.21 -0.13 -9.24
N LEU A 49 -1.99 0.43 -9.20
CA LEU A 49 -0.98 0.05 -8.22
C LEU A 49 -1.39 0.45 -6.80
N ILE A 50 -1.97 1.65 -6.62
CA ILE A 50 -2.55 2.06 -5.33
C ILE A 50 -3.61 1.06 -4.88
N ASN A 51 -4.55 0.68 -5.74
CA ASN A 51 -5.56 -0.33 -5.39
C ASN A 51 -4.95 -1.69 -5.06
N LEU A 52 -3.88 -2.10 -5.74
CA LEU A 52 -3.19 -3.35 -5.42
C LEU A 52 -2.60 -3.32 -4.00
N ILE A 53 -1.95 -2.21 -3.63
CA ILE A 53 -1.43 -1.97 -2.27
C ILE A 53 -2.56 -2.02 -1.24
N GLN A 54 -3.66 -1.31 -1.50
CA GLN A 54 -4.81 -1.28 -0.59
C GLN A 54 -5.47 -2.65 -0.45
N CYS A 55 -5.56 -3.44 -1.54
CA CYS A 55 -6.05 -4.82 -1.47
C CYS A 55 -5.14 -5.68 -0.58
N SER A 56 -3.81 -5.57 -0.71
CA SER A 56 -2.87 -6.28 0.17
C SER A 56 -3.10 -5.93 1.64
N GLN A 57 -3.30 -4.65 1.96
CA GLN A 57 -3.54 -4.22 3.33
C GLN A 57 -4.90 -4.68 3.87
N VAL A 58 -5.96 -4.71 3.06
CA VAL A 58 -7.26 -5.27 3.47
C VAL A 58 -7.12 -6.73 3.87
N VAL A 59 -6.41 -7.53 3.07
CA VAL A 59 -6.24 -8.95 3.38
C VAL A 59 -5.45 -9.13 4.67
N GLN A 60 -4.38 -8.36 4.87
CA GLN A 60 -3.63 -8.35 6.14
C GLN A 60 -4.52 -7.98 7.33
N THR A 61 -5.33 -6.92 7.22
CA THR A 61 -6.29 -6.51 8.26
C THR A 61 -7.30 -7.62 8.56
N ILE A 62 -7.84 -8.30 7.54
CA ILE A 62 -8.75 -9.44 7.74
C ILE A 62 -8.04 -10.54 8.51
N CYS A 63 -6.79 -10.84 8.19
CA CYS A 63 -6.00 -11.83 8.93
C CYS A 63 -5.77 -11.38 10.39
N HIS A 64 -5.43 -10.13 10.66
CA HIS A 64 -5.30 -9.62 12.03
C HIS A 64 -6.64 -9.70 12.81
N PHE A 65 -7.75 -9.42 12.13
CA PHE A 65 -9.09 -9.61 12.67
C PHE A 65 -9.35 -11.08 13.01
N LEU A 66 -8.97 -12.02 12.14
CA LEU A 66 -9.07 -13.46 12.43
C LEU A 66 -8.17 -13.89 13.59
N THR A 67 -6.94 -13.39 13.65
CA THR A 67 -5.99 -13.67 14.75
C THR A 67 -6.52 -13.18 16.09
N SER A 68 -7.33 -12.12 16.13
CA SER A 68 -7.97 -11.67 17.37
C SER A 68 -8.92 -12.72 17.97
N PHE A 69 -9.61 -13.51 17.13
CA PHE A 69 -10.44 -14.61 17.61
C PHE A 69 -9.62 -15.76 18.18
N LEU A 70 -8.39 -15.98 17.70
CA LEU A 70 -7.48 -16.97 18.29
C LEU A 70 -7.12 -16.61 19.73
N LEU A 71 -7.07 -15.31 20.07
CA LEU A 71 -6.83 -14.82 21.42
C LEU A 71 -8.07 -14.89 22.31
N ILE A 72 -9.23 -14.51 21.80
CA ILE A 72 -10.47 -14.45 22.57
C ILE A 72 -11.02 -15.86 22.83
N PHE A 73 -10.92 -16.75 21.83
CA PHE A 73 -11.46 -18.10 21.87
C PHE A 73 -10.37 -19.14 21.54
N PRO A 74 -9.67 -19.67 22.56
CA PRO A 74 -8.57 -20.63 22.36
C PRO A 74 -8.97 -21.91 21.63
N ALA A 75 -10.28 -22.23 21.56
CA ALA A 75 -10.80 -23.35 20.76
C ALA A 75 -10.33 -23.30 19.29
N PHE A 76 -10.15 -22.11 18.72
CA PHE A 76 -9.64 -21.96 17.34
C PHE A 76 -8.15 -22.26 17.20
N GLN A 77 -7.38 -22.23 18.30
CA GLN A 77 -5.95 -22.58 18.29
C GLN A 77 -5.72 -24.08 18.01
N ARG A 78 -6.77 -24.91 18.10
CA ARG A 78 -6.72 -26.36 17.82
C ARG A 78 -6.59 -26.71 16.34
N PHE A 79 -6.62 -25.72 15.45
CA PHE A 79 -6.55 -25.91 14.00
C PHE A 79 -5.23 -25.35 13.43
N PRO A 80 -4.08 -26.03 13.63
CA PRO A 80 -2.76 -25.50 13.27
C PRO A 80 -2.62 -25.19 11.78
N PHE A 81 -3.25 -25.99 10.91
CA PHE A 81 -3.28 -25.72 9.47
C PHE A 81 -3.95 -24.39 9.13
N ILE A 82 -5.09 -24.06 9.75
CA ILE A 82 -5.80 -22.79 9.52
C ILE A 82 -4.94 -21.62 10.00
N ILE A 83 -4.29 -21.77 11.14
CA ILE A 83 -3.37 -20.76 11.69
C ILE A 83 -2.19 -20.54 10.75
N GLY A 84 -1.59 -21.61 10.23
CA GLY A 84 -0.51 -21.54 9.24
C GLY A 84 -0.93 -20.82 7.97
N VAL A 85 -2.15 -21.09 7.46
CA VAL A 85 -2.71 -20.37 6.30
C VAL A 85 -2.91 -18.88 6.60
N ILE A 86 -3.42 -18.52 7.78
CA ILE A 86 -3.57 -17.12 8.19
C ILE A 86 -2.21 -16.42 8.23
N GLY A 87 -1.21 -17.05 8.86
CA GLY A 87 0.15 -16.51 8.97
C GLY A 87 0.83 -16.34 7.61
N ALA A 88 0.78 -17.38 6.78
CA ALA A 88 1.31 -17.35 5.42
C ALA A 88 0.59 -16.29 4.56
N THR A 89 -0.71 -16.07 4.77
CA THR A 89 -1.46 -15.01 4.06
C THR A 89 -0.96 -13.62 4.46
N VAL A 90 -0.75 -13.36 5.75
CA VAL A 90 -0.17 -12.08 6.22
C VAL A 90 1.20 -11.86 5.59
N GLY A 91 2.08 -12.86 5.67
CA GLY A 91 3.43 -12.79 5.08
C GLY A 91 3.40 -12.53 3.58
N LEU A 92 2.57 -13.27 2.83
CA LEU A 92 2.39 -13.09 1.38
C LEU A 92 2.06 -11.64 1.01
N PHE A 93 1.03 -11.08 1.64
CA PHE A 93 0.54 -9.76 1.27
C PHE A 93 1.43 -8.64 1.80
N TYR A 94 2.07 -8.83 2.95
CA TYR A 94 3.12 -7.92 3.43
C TYR A 94 4.30 -7.86 2.46
N SER A 95 4.84 -9.02 2.06
CA SER A 95 5.99 -9.11 1.15
C SER A 95 5.65 -8.71 -0.29
N ALA A 96 4.36 -8.69 -0.67
CA ALA A 96 3.90 -8.14 -1.95
C ALA A 96 3.71 -6.61 -1.90
N GLU A 97 3.33 -6.07 -0.75
CA GLU A 97 2.97 -4.66 -0.59
C GLU A 97 4.18 -3.75 -0.81
N LEU A 98 5.27 -3.96 -0.09
CA LEU A 98 6.45 -3.10 -0.13
C LEU A 98 7.08 -3.01 -1.53
N PRO A 99 7.32 -4.12 -2.26
CA PRO A 99 7.81 -4.05 -3.64
C PRO A 99 6.83 -3.36 -4.59
N THR A 100 5.52 -3.52 -4.38
CA THR A 100 4.51 -2.82 -5.19
C THR A 100 4.56 -1.31 -4.95
N MET A 101 4.83 -0.88 -3.72
CA MET A 101 5.02 0.53 -3.37
C MET A 101 6.30 1.11 -3.97
N ALA A 102 7.39 0.34 -3.95
CA ALA A 102 8.63 0.71 -4.63
C ALA A 102 8.42 0.84 -6.15
N LEU A 103 7.72 -0.11 -6.76
CA LEU A 103 7.36 -0.08 -8.18
C LEU A 103 6.52 1.15 -8.53
N LEU A 104 5.56 1.51 -7.68
CA LEU A 104 4.74 2.71 -7.84
C LEU A 104 5.60 3.99 -7.81
N ALA A 105 6.56 4.08 -6.89
CA ALA A 105 7.50 5.20 -6.81
C ALA A 105 8.37 5.32 -8.09
N VAL A 106 8.95 4.20 -8.55
CA VAL A 106 9.73 4.15 -9.80
C VAL A 106 8.86 4.54 -11.00
N CYS A 107 7.63 4.03 -11.09
CA CYS A 107 6.71 4.38 -12.17
C CYS A 107 6.44 5.90 -12.20
N ARG A 108 6.29 6.54 -11.04
CA ARG A 108 6.10 8.01 -10.98
C ARG A 108 7.32 8.77 -11.51
N VAL A 109 8.54 8.35 -11.16
CA VAL A 109 9.77 8.91 -11.74
C VAL A 109 9.75 8.79 -13.27
N LEU A 110 9.48 7.58 -13.78
CA LEU A 110 9.46 7.31 -15.22
C LEU A 110 8.34 8.07 -15.96
N ILE A 111 7.21 8.33 -15.30
CA ILE A 111 6.14 9.18 -15.83
C ILE A 111 6.61 10.63 -15.90
N PHE A 112 7.26 11.13 -14.85
CA PHE A 112 7.74 12.51 -14.77
C PHE A 112 8.84 12.79 -15.80
N THR A 113 9.74 11.84 -16.02
CA THR A 113 10.77 11.91 -17.06
C THR A 113 10.24 11.63 -18.47
N GLY A 114 8.97 11.23 -18.59
CA GLY A 114 8.29 10.99 -19.87
C GLY A 114 8.64 9.65 -20.54
N VAL A 115 9.35 8.76 -19.85
CA VAL A 115 9.72 7.42 -20.35
C VAL A 115 8.48 6.53 -20.53
N ILE A 116 7.53 6.59 -19.60
CA ILE A 116 6.28 5.83 -19.67
C ILE A 116 5.04 6.71 -19.63
N LYS A 117 3.92 6.23 -20.18
CA LYS A 117 2.63 6.94 -20.20
C LYS A 117 1.73 6.44 -19.06
N THR A 118 0.95 7.34 -18.45
CA THR A 118 0.04 7.02 -17.33
C THR A 118 -1.16 6.15 -17.71
N LYS A 119 -1.68 6.27 -18.94
CA LYS A 119 -2.94 5.65 -19.36
C LYS A 119 -2.88 4.13 -19.55
N LYS A 120 -1.70 3.59 -19.92
CA LYS A 120 -1.52 2.16 -20.19
C LYS A 120 -0.43 1.61 -19.29
N THR A 121 -0.70 0.48 -18.64
CA THR A 121 0.30 -0.24 -17.84
C THR A 121 1.39 -0.78 -18.77
N PRO A 122 2.66 -0.37 -18.62
CA PRO A 122 3.78 -0.87 -19.41
C PRO A 122 3.96 -2.38 -19.24
N LEU A 123 4.51 -3.04 -20.27
CA LEU A 123 4.77 -4.48 -20.22
C LEU A 123 5.71 -4.85 -19.06
N GLY A 124 6.78 -4.06 -18.82
CA GLY A 124 7.71 -4.30 -17.73
C GLY A 124 7.05 -4.31 -16.35
N VAL A 125 6.09 -3.42 -16.11
CA VAL A 125 5.32 -3.38 -14.85
C VAL A 125 4.47 -4.64 -14.69
N LYS A 126 3.84 -5.13 -15.77
CA LYS A 126 3.06 -6.36 -15.74
C LYS A 126 3.94 -7.59 -15.46
N LEU A 127 5.09 -7.69 -16.14
CA LEU A 127 6.02 -8.79 -15.98
C LEU A 127 6.62 -8.82 -14.56
N PHE A 128 6.97 -7.64 -14.02
CA PHE A 128 7.41 -7.53 -12.64
C PHE A 128 6.35 -8.02 -11.65
N LEU A 129 5.11 -7.53 -11.77
CA LEU A 129 4.02 -7.96 -10.88
C LEU A 129 3.74 -9.46 -11.02
N LEU A 130 3.72 -9.99 -12.24
CA LEU A 130 3.52 -11.41 -12.48
C LEU A 130 4.62 -12.25 -11.81
N SER A 131 5.88 -11.86 -11.98
CA SER A 131 7.02 -12.55 -11.37
C SER A 131 6.98 -12.48 -9.84
N LEU A 132 6.72 -11.29 -9.28
CA LEU A 132 6.61 -11.07 -7.84
C LEU A 132 5.53 -11.96 -7.23
N PHE A 133 4.29 -11.87 -7.72
CA PHE A 133 3.18 -12.67 -7.19
C PHE A 133 3.37 -14.17 -7.44
N SER A 134 4.05 -14.58 -8.51
CA SER A 134 4.35 -16.01 -8.75
C SER A 134 5.29 -16.56 -7.68
N VAL A 135 6.41 -15.88 -7.41
CA VAL A 135 7.38 -16.30 -6.38
C VAL A 135 6.72 -16.32 -5.01
N LEU A 136 6.01 -15.24 -4.67
CA LEU A 136 5.34 -15.13 -3.38
C LEU A 136 4.23 -16.18 -3.21
N THR A 137 3.51 -16.56 -4.27
CA THR A 137 2.52 -17.65 -4.22
C THR A 137 3.17 -18.99 -3.92
N LEU A 138 4.34 -19.29 -4.49
CA LEU A 138 5.08 -20.51 -4.16
C LEU A 138 5.52 -20.54 -2.69
N ILE A 139 6.02 -19.41 -2.18
CA ILE A 139 6.37 -19.24 -0.76
C ILE A 139 5.13 -19.44 0.12
N PHE A 140 3.99 -18.86 -0.26
CA PHE A 140 2.71 -19.02 0.45
C PHE A 140 2.28 -20.49 0.53
N LEU A 141 2.30 -21.22 -0.58
CA LEU A 141 1.91 -22.64 -0.62
C LEU A 141 2.83 -23.47 0.28
N TYR A 142 4.14 -23.24 0.21
CA TYR A 142 5.12 -23.94 1.03
C TYR A 142 4.96 -23.60 2.52
N SER A 143 4.80 -22.31 2.84
CA SER A 143 4.62 -21.80 4.21
C SER A 143 3.35 -22.32 4.86
N SER A 144 2.26 -22.41 4.09
CA SER A 144 0.98 -22.95 4.55
C SER A 144 1.06 -24.46 4.82
N ALA A 145 1.77 -25.21 3.99
CA ALA A 145 1.91 -26.66 4.13
C ALA A 145 2.78 -27.05 5.34
N HIS A 146 3.85 -26.31 5.61
CA HIS A 146 4.81 -26.60 6.69
C HIS A 146 4.59 -25.78 7.96
N SER A 147 3.60 -24.88 7.96
CA SER A 147 3.34 -23.95 9.07
C SER A 147 4.60 -23.18 9.48
N LEU A 148 5.29 -22.58 8.50
CA LEU A 148 6.49 -21.77 8.73
C LEU A 148 6.21 -20.55 9.60
N ILE A 149 4.97 -20.08 9.60
CA ILE A 149 4.49 -19.06 10.53
C ILE A 149 3.45 -19.74 11.42
N PHE A 150 3.66 -19.65 12.73
CA PHE A 150 2.76 -20.22 13.74
C PHE A 150 2.26 -19.11 14.67
N PHE A 151 1.26 -19.44 15.47
CA PHE A 151 0.72 -18.50 16.45
C PHE A 151 1.37 -18.74 17.81
N SER A 152 2.09 -17.73 18.30
CA SER A 152 2.72 -17.68 19.61
C SER A 152 2.08 -16.52 20.39
N PRO A 153 1.00 -16.76 21.16
CA PRO A 153 0.21 -15.70 21.76
C PRO A 153 1.09 -14.63 22.46
N PRO A 154 0.89 -13.33 22.19
CA PRO A 154 -0.22 -12.76 21.43
C PRO A 154 0.05 -12.51 19.93
N SER A 155 1.17 -12.96 19.36
CA SER A 155 1.59 -12.63 18.00
C SER A 155 1.71 -13.86 17.10
N MET A 156 1.77 -13.62 15.78
CA MET A 156 2.28 -14.63 14.85
C MET A 156 3.80 -14.60 14.89
N ASP A 157 4.47 -15.74 14.73
CA ASP A 157 5.93 -15.83 14.77
C ASP A 157 6.45 -16.92 13.82
N TYR A 158 7.74 -16.87 13.52
CA TYR A 158 8.45 -17.83 12.69
C TYR A 158 8.71 -19.13 13.44
N ASN A 159 8.34 -20.26 12.84
CA ASN A 159 8.56 -21.57 13.43
C ASN A 159 10.05 -21.97 13.36
N ILE A 160 10.80 -21.66 14.43
CA ILE A 160 12.24 -21.91 14.53
C ILE A 160 12.60 -23.41 14.40
N SER A 161 11.63 -24.32 14.62
CA SER A 161 11.85 -25.75 14.43
C SER A 161 11.97 -26.17 12.96
N ASP A 162 11.47 -25.37 12.02
CA ASP A 162 11.60 -25.64 10.58
C ASP A 162 12.82 -24.90 9.99
N PRO A 163 13.72 -25.58 9.26
CA PRO A 163 14.93 -24.98 8.72
C PRO A 163 14.68 -23.88 7.67
N PHE A 164 13.51 -23.84 7.03
CA PHE A 164 13.15 -22.82 6.05
C PHE A 164 12.57 -21.57 6.69
N SER A 165 12.10 -21.62 7.93
CA SER A 165 11.50 -20.47 8.60
C SER A 165 12.49 -19.31 8.82
N PRO A 166 13.76 -19.53 9.23
CA PRO A 166 14.75 -18.45 9.29
C PRO A 166 15.08 -17.86 7.91
N ILE A 167 15.09 -18.70 6.87
CA ILE A 167 15.34 -18.27 5.50
C ILE A 167 14.21 -17.36 5.02
N LEU A 168 12.96 -17.71 5.33
CA LEU A 168 11.79 -16.88 5.05
C LEU A 168 11.90 -15.52 5.76
N GLY A 169 12.25 -15.51 7.05
CA GLY A 169 12.43 -14.26 7.80
C GLY A 169 13.53 -13.36 7.22
N LEU A 170 14.64 -13.93 6.75
CA LEU A 170 15.68 -13.17 6.04
C LEU A 170 15.18 -12.64 4.69
N PHE A 171 14.47 -13.47 3.92
CA PHE A 171 13.88 -13.05 2.65
C PHE A 171 12.94 -11.85 2.85
N ASP A 172 12.03 -11.93 3.82
CA ASP A 172 11.07 -10.87 4.14
C ASP A 172 11.79 -9.59 4.62
N PHE A 173 12.87 -9.72 5.38
CA PHE A 173 13.71 -8.58 5.77
C PHE A 173 14.37 -7.90 4.57
N TYR A 174 15.10 -8.68 3.75
CA TYR A 174 15.86 -8.13 2.63
C TYR A 174 14.96 -7.52 1.56
N ILE A 175 13.84 -8.16 1.22
CA ILE A 175 12.89 -7.63 0.24
C ILE A 175 12.25 -6.33 0.75
N SER A 176 11.98 -6.24 2.06
CA SER A 176 11.43 -5.05 2.70
C SER A 176 12.42 -3.89 2.67
N ILE A 177 13.65 -4.10 3.15
CA ILE A 177 14.70 -3.07 3.17
C ILE A 177 15.03 -2.59 1.76
N LEU A 178 15.19 -3.51 0.80
CA LEU A 178 15.49 -3.15 -0.59
C LEU A 178 14.35 -2.31 -1.19
N SER A 179 13.09 -2.70 -0.95
CA SER A 179 11.92 -1.96 -1.42
C SER A 179 11.84 -0.56 -0.81
N LEU A 180 12.12 -0.42 0.48
CA LEU A 180 12.13 0.87 1.18
C LEU A 180 13.23 1.79 0.62
N ILE A 181 14.44 1.27 0.36
CA ILE A 181 15.55 2.03 -0.25
C ILE A 181 15.17 2.50 -1.65
N ILE A 182 14.66 1.60 -2.50
CA ILE A 182 14.25 1.95 -3.87
C ILE A 182 13.13 3.00 -3.85
N ALA A 183 12.13 2.83 -2.98
CA ALA A 183 11.06 3.79 -2.82
C ALA A 183 11.61 5.16 -2.39
N TYR A 184 12.46 5.20 -1.37
CA TYR A 184 13.04 6.45 -0.85
C TYR A 184 13.89 7.19 -1.89
N ILE A 185 14.78 6.49 -2.59
CA ILE A 185 15.59 7.08 -3.67
C ILE A 185 14.69 7.61 -4.80
N SER A 186 13.64 6.86 -5.17
CA SER A 186 12.67 7.30 -6.17
C SER A 186 11.94 8.58 -5.74
N TYR A 187 11.59 8.70 -4.46
CA TYR A 187 10.99 9.93 -3.94
C TYR A 187 11.96 11.11 -3.95
N LEU A 188 13.22 10.92 -3.55
CA LEU A 188 14.24 11.97 -3.68
C LEU A 188 14.40 12.42 -5.13
N ALA A 189 14.37 11.48 -6.09
CA ALA A 189 14.41 11.79 -7.51
C ALA A 189 13.17 12.60 -7.95
N ILE A 190 11.96 12.27 -7.49
CA ILE A 190 10.75 13.06 -7.77
C ILE A 190 10.89 14.49 -7.24
N VAL A 191 11.35 14.66 -6.00
CA VAL A 191 11.56 16.00 -5.39
C VAL A 191 12.57 16.81 -6.19
N TYR A 192 13.70 16.20 -6.52
CA TYR A 192 14.73 16.83 -7.34
C TYR A 192 14.19 17.23 -8.73
N LEU A 193 13.42 16.35 -9.37
CA LEU A 193 12.81 16.63 -10.66
C LEU A 193 11.78 17.77 -10.60
N ILE A 194 10.98 17.85 -9.52
CA ILE A 194 10.04 18.95 -9.28
C ILE A 194 10.80 20.27 -9.02
N TYR A 195 11.88 20.22 -8.25
CA TYR A 195 12.74 21.38 -8.00
C TYR A 195 13.36 21.90 -9.30
N MET A 196 13.97 21.01 -10.10
CA MET A 196 14.55 21.37 -11.39
C MET A 196 13.52 21.89 -12.39
N ALA A 197 12.33 21.31 -12.43
CA ALA A 197 11.23 21.82 -13.24
C ALA A 197 10.72 23.20 -12.74
N SER A 198 10.88 23.51 -11.46
CA SER A 198 10.54 24.82 -10.90
C SER A 198 11.58 25.88 -11.24
N LEU A 199 12.86 25.49 -11.25
CA LEU A 199 13.98 26.38 -11.56
C LEU A 199 14.05 26.72 -13.05
N SER A 200 13.77 25.74 -13.93
CA SER A 200 13.72 25.96 -15.38
C SER A 200 12.57 26.87 -15.83
N ALA A 201 11.51 26.97 -15.03
CA ALA A 201 10.46 27.97 -15.24
C ALA A 201 10.90 29.40 -14.87
N LEU A 202 11.97 29.56 -14.09
CA LEU A 202 12.52 30.85 -13.65
C LEU A 202 13.71 31.30 -14.52
N TYR A 203 14.46 30.36 -15.11
CA TYR A 203 15.59 30.66 -16.01
C TYR A 203 15.55 29.83 -17.29
N PRO A 204 15.33 30.42 -18.48
CA PRO A 204 15.19 29.69 -19.75
C PRO A 204 16.51 29.14 -20.32
N ILE A 205 17.65 29.31 -19.64
CA ILE A 205 18.99 29.07 -20.21
C ILE A 205 19.53 27.67 -19.91
N HIS A 206 19.03 26.95 -18.91
CA HIS A 206 19.53 25.61 -18.60
C HIS A 206 18.49 24.49 -18.78
N LEU A 207 18.92 23.51 -19.57
CA LEU A 207 18.51 22.11 -19.59
C LEU A 207 17.54 21.66 -20.69
N TYR A 208 18.16 21.15 -21.74
CA TYR A 208 17.62 20.35 -22.85
C TYR A 208 16.82 19.09 -22.43
N VAL A 209 16.76 18.76 -21.13
CA VAL A 209 16.23 17.49 -20.59
C VAL A 209 14.71 17.52 -20.33
N LEU A 210 14.08 18.68 -20.19
CA LEU A 210 12.63 18.81 -19.93
C LEU A 210 11.84 19.35 -21.14
N LYS A 211 12.21 18.93 -22.35
CA LYS A 211 11.60 19.42 -23.61
C LYS A 211 10.16 18.92 -23.87
N SER A 212 9.50 18.28 -22.90
CA SER A 212 8.16 17.74 -23.07
C SER A 212 7.24 18.19 -21.94
N LYS A 213 6.37 19.14 -22.31
CA LYS A 213 5.09 19.55 -21.69
C LYS A 213 5.10 20.79 -20.80
N LYS A 214 4.54 21.83 -21.42
CA LYS A 214 3.93 23.04 -20.87
C LYS A 214 3.27 22.79 -19.50
N ALA A 215 3.52 23.74 -18.59
CA ALA A 215 2.77 24.03 -17.37
C ALA A 215 2.80 22.95 -16.29
N VAL A 216 3.89 22.88 -15.53
CA VAL A 216 3.83 22.49 -14.12
C VAL A 216 3.05 23.57 -13.39
N CYS A 217 1.71 23.49 -13.44
CA CYS A 217 0.81 24.38 -12.71
C CYS A 217 1.10 24.27 -11.21
N VAL A 218 1.04 25.38 -10.47
CA VAL A 218 1.20 25.43 -8.99
C VAL A 218 0.35 24.36 -8.27
N LYS A 219 -0.79 23.98 -8.87
CA LYS A 219 -1.68 22.91 -8.40
C LYS A 219 -1.01 21.52 -8.41
N SER A 220 -0.21 21.21 -9.44
CA SER A 220 0.55 19.96 -9.54
C SER A 220 1.67 19.89 -8.50
N LYS A 221 2.37 21.00 -8.21
CA LYS A 221 3.43 21.02 -7.18
C LYS A 221 2.90 20.68 -5.79
N ARG A 222 1.74 21.25 -5.42
CA ARG A 222 1.11 20.97 -4.12
C ARG A 222 0.62 19.53 -4.03
N GLU A 223 0.07 18.97 -5.10
CA GLU A 223 -0.35 17.57 -5.17
C GLU A 223 0.85 16.62 -5.05
N GLU A 224 1.97 16.91 -5.71
CA GLU A 224 3.18 16.09 -5.61
C GLU A 224 3.87 16.21 -4.24
N LEU A 225 3.95 17.41 -3.65
CA LEU A 225 4.47 17.58 -2.29
C LEU A 225 3.58 16.87 -1.26
N SER A 226 2.27 16.92 -1.47
CA SER A 226 1.30 16.19 -0.66
C SER A 226 1.59 14.69 -0.71
N ILE A 227 1.78 14.14 -1.92
CA ILE A 227 2.19 12.74 -2.13
C ILE A 227 3.53 12.43 -1.45
N LEU A 228 4.52 13.32 -1.51
CA LEU A 228 5.79 13.12 -0.83
C LEU A 228 5.61 12.97 0.68
N VAL A 229 4.87 13.89 1.31
CA VAL A 229 4.59 13.85 2.76
C VAL A 229 3.89 12.54 3.12
N GLN A 230 2.94 12.09 2.30
CA GLN A 230 2.27 10.81 2.50
C GLN A 230 3.25 9.66 2.59
N TYR A 231 4.18 9.60 1.62
CA TYR A 231 5.16 8.53 1.54
C TYR A 231 6.25 8.63 2.59
N THR A 232 6.71 9.82 2.96
CA THR A 232 7.69 10.00 4.03
C THR A 232 7.16 9.48 5.37
N ILE A 233 5.89 9.79 5.69
CA ILE A 233 5.25 9.29 6.91
C ILE A 233 5.14 7.76 6.84
N ALA A 234 4.66 7.21 5.73
CA ALA A 234 4.44 5.79 5.59
C ALA A 234 5.75 4.99 5.61
N VAL A 235 6.77 5.42 4.86
CA VAL A 235 8.11 4.81 4.86
C VAL A 235 8.78 4.91 6.22
N GLY A 236 8.72 6.08 6.87
CA GLY A 236 9.29 6.27 8.20
C GLY A 236 8.66 5.32 9.23
N TYR A 237 7.33 5.19 9.20
CA TYR A 237 6.60 4.27 10.06
C TYR A 237 6.97 2.80 9.78
N THR A 238 6.96 2.37 8.51
CA THR A 238 7.27 0.99 8.16
C THR A 238 8.71 0.62 8.49
N THR A 239 9.68 1.51 8.24
CA THR A 239 11.08 1.29 8.62
C THR A 239 11.22 1.15 10.14
N GLY A 240 10.58 2.04 10.91
CA GLY A 240 10.59 1.95 12.37
C GLY A 240 9.97 0.65 12.89
N SER A 241 8.85 0.23 12.32
CA SER A 241 8.16 -1.02 12.68
C SER A 241 8.98 -2.25 12.32
N LEU A 242 9.68 -2.23 11.18
CA LEU A 242 10.56 -3.32 10.75
C LEU A 242 11.80 -3.44 11.65
N ILE A 243 12.46 -2.34 11.97
CA ILE A 243 13.58 -2.33 12.93
C ILE A 243 13.08 -2.84 14.30
N PHE A 244 11.93 -2.34 14.76
CA PHE A 244 11.36 -2.77 16.03
C PHE A 244 11.03 -4.27 16.04
N TRP A 245 10.45 -4.81 14.96
CA TRP A 245 10.22 -6.25 14.80
C TRP A 245 11.52 -7.05 14.89
N HIS A 246 12.56 -6.65 14.16
CA HIS A 246 13.81 -7.39 14.12
C HIS A 246 14.60 -7.30 15.43
N GLU A 247 14.68 -6.13 16.07
CA GLU A 247 15.33 -5.98 17.37
C GLU A 247 14.57 -6.71 18.46
N ALA A 248 13.24 -6.57 18.49
CA ALA A 248 12.42 -7.21 19.48
C ALA A 248 12.26 -8.72 19.26
N SER A 249 12.62 -9.23 18.07
CA SER A 249 12.76 -10.66 17.83
C SER A 249 13.85 -11.31 18.73
N LEU A 250 14.74 -10.51 19.30
CA LEU A 250 15.76 -10.94 20.29
C LEU A 250 15.19 -11.11 21.71
N ASP A 251 14.06 -10.48 22.05
CA ASP A 251 13.38 -10.57 23.36
C ASP A 251 11.94 -11.13 23.23
N MET A 252 11.73 -12.08 22.31
CA MET A 252 10.42 -12.70 22.05
C MET A 252 9.85 -13.51 23.22
N LYS A 253 10.52 -13.58 24.38
CA LYS A 253 9.97 -14.21 25.58
C LYS A 253 8.97 -13.30 26.29
N ASN A 254 9.14 -11.99 26.15
CA ASN A 254 8.32 -10.99 26.83
C ASN A 254 6.95 -10.80 26.14
N PHE A 255 5.86 -11.03 26.88
CA PHE A 255 4.49 -10.94 26.36
C PHE A 255 4.15 -9.53 25.89
N GLU A 256 4.54 -8.53 26.68
CA GLU A 256 4.26 -7.12 26.46
C GLU A 256 4.97 -6.63 25.19
N VAL A 257 6.20 -7.11 24.96
CA VAL A 257 6.98 -6.82 23.74
C VAL A 257 6.28 -7.42 22.51
N ARG A 258 5.92 -8.72 22.53
CA ARG A 258 5.17 -9.36 21.42
C ARG A 258 3.83 -8.66 21.14
N ALA A 259 3.13 -8.25 22.21
CA ALA A 259 1.87 -7.52 22.10
C ALA A 259 2.07 -6.16 21.41
N ALA A 260 3.05 -5.37 21.86
CA ALA A 260 3.34 -4.04 21.34
C ALA A 260 3.74 -4.08 19.86
N ILE A 261 4.58 -5.06 19.48
CA ILE A 261 4.97 -5.28 18.10
C ILE A 261 3.76 -5.57 17.22
N ASN A 262 2.89 -6.51 17.60
CA ASN A 262 1.74 -6.84 16.79
C ASN A 262 0.71 -5.70 16.74
N ILE A 263 0.60 -4.88 17.80
CA ILE A 263 -0.14 -3.61 17.76
C ILE A 263 0.48 -2.67 16.74
N SER A 264 1.81 -2.54 16.67
CA SER A 264 2.47 -1.69 15.68
C SER A 264 2.16 -2.14 14.24
N TRP A 265 2.10 -3.44 13.97
CA TRP A 265 1.69 -3.93 12.65
C TRP A 265 0.23 -3.60 12.33
N ILE A 266 -0.68 -3.85 13.27
CA ILE A 266 -2.09 -3.50 13.10
C ILE A 266 -2.22 -2.00 12.88
N VAL A 267 -1.61 -1.16 13.72
CA VAL A 267 -1.68 0.29 13.60
C VAL A 267 -1.03 0.78 12.29
N GLY A 268 0.02 0.11 11.82
CA GLY A 268 0.65 0.41 10.54
C GLY A 268 -0.29 0.38 9.35
N SER A 269 -1.27 -0.53 9.37
CA SER A 269 -2.31 -0.58 8.34
C SER A 269 -3.23 0.66 8.35
N TYR A 270 -3.29 1.46 9.42
CA TYR A 270 -4.01 2.75 9.37
C TYR A 270 -3.28 3.83 8.60
N VAL A 271 -1.94 3.78 8.59
CA VAL A 271 -1.11 4.90 8.12
C VAL A 271 -1.44 5.21 6.66
N TYR A 272 -1.42 4.21 5.78
CA TYR A 272 -1.68 4.40 4.34
C TYR A 272 -3.06 4.99 4.00
N PRO A 273 -4.19 4.37 4.36
CA PRO A 273 -5.52 4.87 3.99
C PRO A 273 -5.83 6.23 4.62
N VAL A 274 -5.45 6.47 5.89
CA VAL A 274 -5.66 7.76 6.56
C VAL A 274 -4.89 8.86 5.84
N VAL A 275 -3.60 8.61 5.58
CA VAL A 275 -2.73 9.55 4.90
C VAL A 275 -3.20 9.82 3.46
N ILE A 276 -3.69 8.80 2.74
CA ILE A 276 -4.33 8.98 1.42
C ILE A 276 -5.56 9.89 1.53
N LEU A 277 -6.46 9.67 2.50
CA LEU A 277 -7.66 10.49 2.68
C LEU A 277 -7.32 11.94 3.08
N ILE A 278 -6.26 12.16 3.86
CA ILE A 278 -5.84 13.51 4.28
C ILE A 278 -5.19 14.27 3.12
N CYS A 279 -4.30 13.64 2.36
CA CYS A 279 -3.47 14.41 1.43
C CYS A 279 -3.87 14.23 -0.06
N ASN A 280 -4.70 13.24 -0.42
CA ASN A 280 -5.25 13.11 -1.78
C ASN A 280 -6.68 13.65 -1.86
N LYS A 281 -6.81 14.91 -2.30
CA LYS A 281 -8.10 15.60 -2.42
C LYS A 281 -9.10 14.84 -3.30
N THR A 282 -8.66 14.32 -4.44
CA THR A 282 -9.54 13.63 -5.39
C THR A 282 -10.12 12.35 -4.79
N VAL A 283 -9.29 11.54 -4.14
CA VAL A 283 -9.74 10.33 -3.44
C VAL A 283 -10.68 10.71 -2.30
N ARG A 284 -10.33 11.70 -1.48
CA ARG A 284 -11.18 12.18 -0.38
C ARG A 284 -12.55 12.64 -0.84
N GLU A 285 -12.62 13.51 -1.86
CA GLU A 285 -13.90 14.01 -2.38
C GLU A 285 -14.76 12.86 -2.91
N LYS A 286 -14.15 11.86 -3.56
CA LYS A 286 -14.87 10.68 -4.03
C LYS A 286 -15.36 9.80 -2.87
N SER A 287 -14.55 9.61 -1.83
CA SER A 287 -14.94 8.86 -0.63
C SER A 287 -16.11 9.53 0.09
N ILE A 288 -16.09 10.85 0.25
CA ILE A 288 -17.21 11.62 0.87
C ILE A 288 -18.49 11.46 0.05
N CYS A 289 -18.38 11.44 -1.28
CA CYS A 289 -19.53 11.21 -2.16
C CYS A 289 -20.08 9.78 -2.02
N ILE A 290 -19.22 8.77 -1.91
CA ILE A 290 -19.64 7.37 -1.69
C ILE A 290 -20.37 7.21 -0.35
N LEU A 291 -19.96 7.96 0.68
CA LEU A 291 -20.64 7.99 1.97
C LEU A 291 -21.99 8.74 1.94
N GLY A 292 -22.39 9.31 0.80
CA GLY A 292 -23.63 10.09 0.67
C GLY A 292 -23.59 11.46 1.35
N LEU A 293 -22.42 11.89 1.84
CA LEU A 293 -22.24 13.16 2.55
C LEU A 293 -22.12 14.37 1.60
N ARG A 294 -21.96 14.12 0.30
CA ARG A 294 -21.93 15.16 -0.74
C ARG A 294 -22.42 14.60 -2.08
N SER A 295 -23.30 15.34 -2.76
CA SER A 295 -23.78 14.99 -4.10
C SER A 295 -22.64 15.07 -5.13
N GLU A 296 -22.67 14.17 -6.11
CA GLU A 296 -21.72 14.16 -7.22
C GLU A 296 -21.99 15.40 -8.09
N ASP A 297 -21.10 16.39 -8.09
CA ASP A 297 -21.19 17.55 -8.98
C ASP A 297 -21.12 17.05 -10.44
N VAL A 298 -22.27 16.91 -11.09
CA VAL A 298 -22.39 16.62 -12.52
C VAL A 298 -21.90 17.84 -13.27
N ARG A 299 -20.59 17.93 -13.53
CA ARG A 299 -20.09 18.89 -14.51
C ARG A 299 -20.32 18.32 -15.92
N PRO A 300 -21.20 18.92 -16.74
CA PRO A 300 -21.33 18.52 -18.12
C PRO A 300 -20.02 18.84 -18.86
N PHE A 301 -19.46 17.82 -19.51
CA PHE A 301 -18.33 18.00 -20.42
C PHE A 301 -18.81 18.84 -21.61
N THR A 302 -18.40 20.10 -21.67
CA THR A 302 -18.46 20.88 -22.91
C THR A 302 -17.48 20.27 -23.92
N THR A 303 -18.00 19.49 -24.85
CA THR A 303 -17.31 19.14 -26.10
C THR A 303 -17.17 20.41 -26.93
N ASN A 304 -16.01 21.06 -26.85
CA ASN A 304 -15.60 22.06 -27.82
C ASN A 304 -15.37 21.37 -29.18
N HIS A 305 -16.44 21.17 -29.94
CA HIS A 305 -16.32 21.00 -31.38
C HIS A 305 -16.01 22.37 -31.98
N SER A 306 -14.73 22.55 -32.32
CA SER A 306 -14.26 23.56 -33.26
C SER A 306 -15.01 23.38 -34.60
N SER A 307 -15.96 24.27 -34.89
CA SER A 307 -16.46 24.49 -36.24
C SER A 307 -15.38 25.21 -37.05
N ILE A 308 -14.56 24.43 -37.75
CA ILE A 308 -13.70 24.92 -38.83
C ILE A 308 -14.63 25.30 -39.98
N GLY A 309 -14.78 26.60 -40.22
CA GLY A 309 -15.49 27.13 -41.38
C GLY A 309 -14.75 26.81 -42.68
N ALA A 310 -15.49 26.27 -43.65
CA ALA A 310 -15.04 25.93 -44.99
C ALA A 310 -14.59 27.18 -45.80
N PRO A 311 -13.67 27.02 -46.77
CA PRO A 311 -13.27 28.12 -47.65
C PRO A 311 -14.36 28.42 -48.71
N PRO A 312 -14.54 29.69 -49.13
CA PRO A 312 -15.54 30.03 -50.12
C PRO A 312 -15.10 29.58 -51.53
N SER A 313 -16.03 28.94 -52.24
CA SER A 313 -15.91 28.57 -53.64
C SER A 313 -15.90 29.80 -54.54
N LYS A 314 -14.95 29.86 -55.48
CA LYS A 314 -14.98 30.76 -56.63
C LYS A 314 -16.27 30.55 -57.44
N ARG A 315 -16.95 31.64 -57.79
CA ARG A 315 -17.78 31.72 -59.00
C ARG A 315 -17.49 33.03 -59.73
N HIS A 316 -17.51 32.86 -61.05
CA HIS A 316 -17.30 33.76 -62.19
C HIS A 316 -17.65 35.22 -61.98
#